data_AF-A0A2V6YHC2-F1
#
_entry.id   AF-A0A2V6YHC2-F1
#
_cell.length_a   1.000
_cell.length_b   1.000
_cell.length_c   1.000
_cell.angle_alpha   90.00
_cell.angle_beta   90.00
_cell.angle_gamma   90.00
#
_symmetry.space_group_name_H-M   'P 1'
#
loop_
_entity.id
_entity.type
_entity.pdbx_description
1 polymer ?
#
loop_
_entity_poly.entity_id
_entity_poly.type
_entity_poly.pdbx_seq_one_letter_code
_entity_poly.pdbx_strand_id
1 'polypeptide(L)' 'MAVALLATAALAAEPDFEAIGALPFRPPKPAPAFALPDVQGKTTRLADLRGKVVLVFFWATW' A
#
# COMPACT_ATOMS: atom_id res chain seq x y z
N MET A 1 24.48 24.41 -28.27
CA MET A 1 24.13 23.02 -27.89
C MET A 1 23.71 23.04 -26.45
N ALA A 2 22.42 22.91 -26.17
CA ALA A 2 21.88 22.88 -24.81
C ALA A 2 21.07 21.59 -24.69
N VAL A 3 21.56 20.65 -23.88
CA VAL A 3 20.85 19.42 -23.55
C VAL A 3 19.97 19.75 -22.36
N ALA A 4 18.67 19.93 -22.59
CA ALA A 4 17.68 19.96 -21.53
C ALA A 4 17.32 18.51 -21.19
N LEU A 5 17.79 18.03 -20.04
CA LEU A 5 17.32 16.80 -19.42
C LEU A 5 15.89 17.03 -18.93
N LEU A 6 14.90 16.62 -19.72
CA LEU A 6 13.55 16.39 -19.25
C LEU A 6 13.57 15.13 -18.38
N ALA A 7 13.74 15.32 -17.08
CA ALA A 7 13.41 14.29 -16.11
C ALA A 7 11.88 14.11 -16.14
N THR A 8 11.41 13.11 -16.88
CA THR A 8 10.05 12.58 -16.72
C THR A 8 9.95 12.03 -15.30
N ALA A 9 9.52 12.88 -14.37
CA ALA A 9 8.97 12.40 -13.11
C ALA A 9 7.78 11.52 -13.49
N ALA A 10 7.98 10.21 -13.44
CA ALA A 10 6.88 9.27 -13.46
C ALA A 10 6.03 9.59 -12.23
N LEU A 11 4.98 10.39 -12.41
CA LEU A 11 3.85 10.37 -11.50
C LEU A 11 3.36 8.92 -11.57
N ALA A 12 3.78 8.11 -10.60
CA ALA A 12 3.08 6.86 -10.35
C ALA A 12 1.62 7.26 -10.18
N ALA A 13 0.78 6.85 -11.12
CA ALA A 13 -0.65 7.09 -11.04
C ALA A 13 -1.09 6.66 -9.64
N GLU A 14 -1.64 7.59 -8.86
CA GLU A 14 -2.11 7.25 -7.53
C GLU A 14 -3.12 6.12 -7.68
N PRO A 15 -3.07 5.07 -6.83
CA PRO A 15 -4.01 3.97 -6.95
C PRO A 15 -5.43 4.53 -6.92
N ASP A 16 -6.25 4.14 -7.90
CA ASP A 16 -7.66 4.51 -7.93
C ASP A 16 -8.41 3.71 -6.86
N PHE A 17 -8.44 4.26 -5.65
CA PHE A 17 -9.13 3.67 -4.51
C PHE A 17 -10.66 3.80 -4.62
N GLU A 18 -11.16 4.77 -5.37
CA GLU A 18 -12.60 4.96 -5.61
C GLU A 18 -13.17 3.82 -6.45
N ALA A 19 -12.40 3.32 -7.43
CA ALA A 19 -12.79 2.14 -8.22
C ALA A 19 -13.03 0.87 -7.38
N ILE A 20 -12.44 0.77 -6.19
CA ILE A 20 -12.65 -0.34 -5.24
C ILE A 20 -13.53 0.05 -4.04
N GLY A 21 -14.15 1.23 -4.07
CA GLY A 21 -15.02 1.73 -2.99
C GLY A 21 -14.27 2.06 -1.69
N ALA A 22 -12.95 2.28 -1.76
CA ALA A 22 -12.13 2.63 -0.61
C ALA A 22 -11.93 4.15 -0.51
N LEU A 23 -12.33 4.74 0.61
CA LEU A 23 -12.09 6.17 0.87
C LEU A 23 -10.68 6.37 1.45
N PRO A 24 -9.85 7.23 0.86
CA PRO A 24 -8.50 7.49 1.38
C PRO A 24 -8.56 8.24 2.72
N PHE A 25 -7.67 7.89 3.64
CA PHE A 25 -7.53 8.61 4.92
C PHE A 25 -6.84 9.96 4.68
N ARG A 26 -7.48 11.06 5.08
CA ARG A 26 -6.96 12.43 4.89
C ARG A 26 -6.89 13.17 6.24
N PRO A 27 -5.71 13.67 6.67
CA PRO A 27 -4.40 13.53 6.02
C PRO A 27 -3.89 12.06 6.06
N PRO A 28 -2.95 11.68 5.17
CA PRO A 28 -2.40 10.33 5.15
C PRO A 28 -1.85 9.94 6.53
N LYS A 29 -2.37 8.84 7.09
CA LYS A 29 -1.90 8.28 8.36
C LYS A 29 -1.09 7.02 8.10
N PRO A 30 0.12 6.89 8.66
CA PRO A 30 0.87 5.64 8.57
C PRO A 30 0.06 4.47 9.15
N ALA A 31 0.01 3.35 8.41
CA ALA A 31 -0.54 2.12 8.92
C ALA A 31 0.26 1.65 10.16
N PRO A 32 -0.40 1.21 11.25
CA PRO A 32 0.27 0.69 12.43
C PRO A 32 1.17 -0.51 12.07
N ALA A 33 2.33 -0.58 12.70
CA ALA A 33 3.18 -1.75 12.56
C ALA A 33 2.53 -2.95 13.25
N PHE A 34 2.46 -4.09 12.55
CA PHE A 34 2.06 -5.37 13.13
C PHE A 34 2.84 -6.52 12.51
N ALA A 35 2.89 -7.62 13.26
CA ALA A 35 3.41 -8.91 12.84
C ALA A 35 2.45 -9.99 13.33
N LEU A 36 1.90 -10.78 12.40
CA LEU A 36 0.93 -11.83 12.71
C LEU A 36 1.36 -13.14 12.03
N PRO A 37 1.10 -14.30 12.64
CA PRO A 37 1.22 -15.57 11.94
C PRO A 37 0.22 -15.60 10.78
N ASP A 38 0.67 -16.04 9.61
CA ASP A 38 -0.21 -16.37 8.51
C ASP A 38 -0.88 -17.73 8.73
N VAL A 39 -1.69 -18.16 7.76
CA VAL A 39 -2.41 -19.44 7.80
C VAL A 39 -1.49 -20.67 7.84
N GLN A 40 -0.21 -20.52 7.51
CA GLN A 40 0.81 -21.57 7.60
C GLN A 40 1.68 -21.44 8.86
N GLY A 41 1.36 -20.51 9.77
CA GLY A 41 2.11 -20.24 10.99
C GLY A 41 3.38 -19.40 10.79
N LYS A 42 3.69 -18.94 9.57
CA LYS A 42 4.83 -18.06 9.33
C LYS A 42 4.47 -16.63 9.73
N THR A 43 5.31 -16.00 10.53
CA THR A 43 5.12 -14.60 10.89
C THR A 43 5.29 -13.70 9.66
N THR A 44 4.22 -12.99 9.30
CA THR A 44 4.20 -11.97 8.25
C THR A 44 4.17 -10.58 8.91
N ARG A 45 5.08 -9.69 8.50
CA ARG A 45 5.15 -8.31 9.00
C ARG A 45 4.65 -7.36 7.93
N LEU A 46 3.90 -6.33 8.32
CA LEU A 46 3.47 -5.29 7.37
C LEU A 46 4.67 -4.58 6.70
N ALA A 47 5.79 -4.49 7.41
CA ALA A 47 7.03 -3.89 6.89
C ALA A 47 7.62 -4.65 5.70
N ASP A 48 7.38 -5.97 5.60
CA ASP A 48 7.91 -6.80 4.51
C ASP A 48 7.15 -6.56 3.19
N LEU A 49 5.98 -5.90 3.25
CA LEU A 49 5.09 -5.61 2.11
C LEU A 49 5.18 -4.15 1.64
N ARG A 50 6.19 -3.39 2.09
CA ARG A 50 6.39 -2.00 1.67
C ARG A 50 6.53 -1.89 0.14
N GLY A 51 5.99 -0.80 -0.42
CA GLY A 51 5.96 -0.58 -1.87
C GLY A 51 4.83 -1.32 -2.59
N LYS A 52 4.03 -2.13 -1.88
CA LYS A 52 2.83 -2.77 -2.43
C LYS A 52 1.57 -2.15 -1.85
N VAL A 53 0.51 -2.06 -2.65
CA VAL A 53 -0.84 -1.81 -2.15
C VAL A 53 -1.34 -3.10 -1.49
N VAL A 54 -1.73 -3.03 -0.22
CA VAL A 54 -2.16 -4.18 0.58
C VAL A 54 -3.57 -3.96 1.06
N LEU A 55 -4.46 -4.92 0.81
CA LEU A 55 -5.82 -4.95 1.36
C LEU A 55 -5.85 -5.85 2.60
N VAL A 56 -6.26 -5.30 3.75
CA VAL A 56 -6.43 -6.08 4.99
C VAL A 56 -7.89 -6.47 5.11
N PHE A 57 -8.17 -7.77 5.05
CA PHE A 57 -9.53 -8.31 5.13
C PHE A 57 -9.77 -8.94 6.50
N PHE A 58 -10.66 -8.33 7.29
CA PHE A 58 -11.06 -8.84 8.61
C PHE A 58 -12.29 -9.75 8.47
N TRP A 59 -12.14 -11.03 8.80
CA TRP A 59 -13.20 -12.03 8.69
C TRP A 59 -13.11 -13.03 9.85
N ALA A 60 -14.22 -13.74 10.11
CA ALA A 60 -14.28 -14.86 11.04
C ALA A 60 -15.51 -15.74 10.72
N THR A 61 -15.54 -16.97 11.25
CA THR A 61 -16.55 -18.01 10.94
C THR A 61 -17.73 -18.09 11.91
N TRP A 62 -17.91 -17.10 12.78
CA TRP A 62 -18.93 -17.13 13.82
C TRP A 62 -20.35 -17.12 13.26
#